data_AF-A0AAW2BNQ2-F1
#
_entry.id   AF-A0AAW2BNQ2-F1
#
_cell.length_a   1.000
_cell.length_b   1.000
_cell.length_c   1.000
_cell.angle_alpha   90.00
_cell.angle_beta   90.00
_cell.angle_gamma   90.00
#
_symmetry.space_group_name_H-M   'P 1'
#
loop_
_entity.id
_entity.type
_entity.pdbx_description
1 polymer ?
#
loop_
_entity_poly.entity_id
_entity_poly.type
_entity_poly.pdbx_seq_one_letter_code
_entity_poly.pdbx_strand_id
1 'polypeptide(L)'
;MLLETVFAMLVEITERAMAHCDTKDVLIVGGVGCNERLQEMMRTMCSERGGKLFATDDRYCIDNGAMIAYTGLLAYGHGTVTPLEESTFTQRLYTDEVHAIWKHKKEPSNAC
;
A
#
# COMPACT_ATOMS: atom_id res chain seq x y z
N MET A 1 19.90 -18.39 -3.63
CA MET A 1 19.71 -18.75 -2.21
C MET A 1 19.32 -17.53 -1.37
N LEU A 2 20.09 -16.43 -1.34
CA LEU A 2 19.76 -15.25 -0.53
C LEU A 2 18.42 -14.56 -0.89
N LEU A 3 18.15 -14.36 -2.19
CA LEU A 3 16.90 -13.74 -2.66
C LEU A 3 15.66 -14.55 -2.26
N GLU A 4 15.69 -15.87 -2.46
CA GLU A 4 14.60 -16.77 -2.07
C GLU A 4 14.32 -16.72 -0.56
N THR A 5 15.37 -16.69 0.28
CA THR A 5 15.20 -16.61 1.74
C THR A 5 14.56 -15.28 2.15
N VAL A 6 15.03 -14.16 1.60
CA VAL A 6 14.47 -12.84 1.92
C VAL A 6 13.02 -12.73 1.43
N PHE A 7 12.73 -13.19 0.21
CA PHE A 7 11.38 -13.13 -0.33
C PHE A 7 10.43 -14.05 0.41
N ALA A 8 10.86 -15.24 0.84
CA ALA A 8 10.05 -16.10 1.68
C ALA A 8 9.67 -15.42 3.01
N MET A 9 10.63 -14.74 3.66
CA MET A 9 10.34 -13.96 4.87
C MET A 9 9.35 -12.82 4.61
N LEU A 10 9.48 -12.09 3.48
CA LEU A 10 8.55 -11.02 3.10
C LEU A 10 7.13 -11.56 2.83
N VAL A 11 7.02 -12.70 2.15
CA VAL A 11 5.75 -13.37 1.88
C VAL A 11 5.09 -13.80 3.18
N GLU A 12 5.85 -14.41 4.09
CA GLU A 12 5.34 -14.88 5.38
C GLU A 12 4.79 -13.74 6.25
N ILE A 13 5.53 -12.63 6.41
CA ILE A 13 5.05 -11.50 7.20
C ILE A 13 3.81 -10.85 6.56
N THR A 14 3.74 -10.82 5.23
CA THR A 14 2.60 -10.27 4.49
C THR A 14 1.38 -11.16 4.68
N GLU A 15 1.53 -12.47 4.57
CA GLU A 15 0.46 -13.44 4.80
C GLU A 15 -0.10 -13.34 6.23
N ARG A 16 0.78 -13.22 7.24
CA ARG A 16 0.35 -13.01 8.63
C ARG A 16 -0.44 -11.70 8.77
N ALA A 17 0.05 -10.61 8.20
CA ALA A 17 -0.65 -9.32 8.22
C ALA A 17 -2.02 -9.39 7.54
N MET A 18 -2.13 -10.08 6.40
CA MET A 18 -3.40 -10.30 5.71
C MET A 18 -4.41 -11.04 6.58
N ALA A 19 -3.98 -12.10 7.27
CA ALA A 19 -4.82 -12.84 8.20
C ALA A 19 -5.29 -11.97 9.38
N HIS A 20 -4.42 -11.11 9.89
CA HIS A 20 -4.76 -10.19 10.99
C HIS A 20 -5.69 -9.04 10.58
N CYS A 21 -5.59 -8.57 9.34
CA CYS A 21 -6.39 -7.46 8.81
C CYS A 21 -7.72 -7.90 8.16
N ASP A 22 -7.99 -9.21 8.08
CA ASP A 22 -9.12 -9.80 7.34
C ASP A 22 -9.19 -9.31 5.88
N THR A 23 -8.03 -9.27 5.22
CA THR A 23 -7.91 -8.85 3.81
C THR A 23 -7.46 -10.01 2.95
N LYS A 24 -8.01 -10.12 1.74
CA LYS A 24 -7.64 -11.16 0.77
C LYS A 24 -6.63 -10.67 -0.25
N ASP A 25 -6.62 -9.37 -0.53
CA ASP A 25 -5.82 -8.79 -1.59
C ASP A 25 -4.54 -8.13 -1.06
N VAL A 26 -3.47 -8.18 -1.86
CA VAL A 26 -2.19 -7.54 -1.59
C VAL A 26 -1.89 -6.55 -2.70
N LEU A 27 -1.46 -5.35 -2.32
CA LEU A 27 -0.84 -4.39 -3.22
C LEU A 27 0.65 -4.33 -2.91
N ILE A 28 1.49 -4.58 -3.93
CA ILE A 28 2.94 -4.44 -3.82
C ILE A 28 3.39 -3.15 -4.51
N VAL A 29 4.18 -2.36 -3.79
CA VAL A 29 4.73 -1.06 -4.22
C VAL A 29 6.21 -0.96 -3.83
N GLY A 30 6.88 0.10 -4.28
CA GLY A 30 8.31 0.32 -4.07
C GLY A 30 9.16 -0.34 -5.15
N GLY A 31 10.39 0.15 -5.35
CA GLY A 31 11.27 -0.33 -6.42
C GLY A 31 11.59 -1.83 -6.37
N VAL A 32 11.62 -2.42 -5.16
CA VAL A 32 11.81 -3.88 -4.99
C VAL A 32 10.54 -4.67 -5.36
N GLY A 33 9.37 -4.03 -5.33
CA GLY A 33 8.09 -4.60 -5.76
C GLY A 33 8.02 -4.92 -7.26
N CYS A 34 8.87 -4.30 -8.08
CA CYS A 34 9.04 -4.60 -9.50
C CYS A 34 9.75 -5.95 -9.75
N ASN A 35 10.29 -6.60 -8.72
CA ASN A 35 10.98 -7.88 -8.89
C ASN A 35 9.99 -9.01 -9.24
N GLU A 36 10.12 -9.57 -10.44
CA GLU A 36 9.21 -10.61 -10.95
C GLU A 36 9.14 -11.85 -10.05
N ARG A 37 10.27 -12.24 -9.42
CA ARG A 37 10.32 -13.40 -8.54
C ARG A 37 9.56 -13.16 -7.23
N LEU A 38 9.70 -11.98 -6.64
CA LEU A 38 8.91 -11.59 -5.47
C LEU A 38 7.41 -11.55 -5.81
N GLN A 39 7.05 -10.98 -6.96
CA GLN A 39 5.66 -10.94 -7.42
C GLN A 39 5.10 -12.35 -7.65
N GLU A 40 5.87 -13.27 -8.22
CA GLU A 40 5.48 -14.66 -8.41
C GLU A 40 5.15 -15.33 -7.07
N MET A 41 6.05 -15.24 -6.08
CA MET A 41 5.84 -15.84 -4.76
C MET A 41 4.63 -15.24 -4.03
N MET A 42 4.47 -13.92 -4.08
CA MET A 42 3.31 -13.22 -3.50
C MET A 42 2.00 -13.61 -4.20
N ARG A 43 2.02 -13.79 -5.53
CA ARG A 43 0.84 -14.16 -6.33
C ARG A 43 0.36 -15.56 -5.97
N THR A 44 1.27 -16.51 -5.77
CA THR A 44 0.94 -17.86 -5.30
C THR A 44 0.32 -17.82 -3.91
N MET A 45 0.92 -17.10 -2.96
CA MET A 45 0.36 -16.97 -1.61
C MET A 45 -1.04 -16.32 -1.63
N CYS A 46 -1.24 -15.26 -2.42
CA CYS A 46 -2.55 -14.62 -2.54
C CYS A 46 -3.60 -15.55 -3.16
N SER A 47 -3.23 -16.31 -4.20
CA SER A 47 -4.18 -17.18 -4.91
C SER A 47 -4.64 -18.36 -4.04
N GLU A 48 -3.74 -18.94 -3.23
CA GLU A 48 -4.08 -19.99 -2.26
C GLU A 48 -5.09 -19.52 -1.20
N ARG A 49 -5.14 -18.22 -0.94
CA ARG A 49 -6.07 -17.57 0.00
C ARG A 49 -7.32 -16.98 -0.68
N GLY A 50 -7.48 -17.22 -1.99
CA GLY A 50 -8.61 -16.72 -2.78
C GLY A 50 -8.59 -15.21 -3.02
N GLY A 51 -7.42 -14.59 -2.96
CA GLY A 51 -7.19 -13.17 -3.19
C GLY A 51 -6.35 -12.86 -4.42
N LYS A 52 -6.02 -11.59 -4.61
CA LYS A 52 -5.26 -11.10 -5.76
C LYS A 52 -4.05 -10.29 -5.34
N LEU A 53 -2.95 -10.49 -6.08
CA LEU A 53 -1.81 -9.58 -6.06
C LEU A 53 -2.02 -8.49 -7.10
N PHE A 54 -1.96 -7.24 -6.65
CA PHE A 54 -1.87 -6.05 -7.49
C PHE A 54 -0.41 -5.58 -7.49
N ALA A 55 0.24 -5.66 -8.65
CA ALA A 55 1.52 -5.02 -8.89
C ALA A 55 1.27 -3.77 -9.74
N THR A 56 1.80 -2.63 -9.31
CA THR A 56 1.65 -1.37 -10.05
C THR A 56 2.67 -1.33 -11.20
N ASP A 57 2.35 -0.64 -12.30
CA ASP A 57 3.32 -0.35 -13.37
C ASP A 57 4.61 0.22 -12.78
N ASP A 58 5.77 -0.23 -13.27
CA ASP A 58 7.09 0.13 -12.76
C ASP A 58 7.27 1.65 -12.58
N ARG A 59 6.65 2.45 -13.46
CA ARG A 59 6.71 3.92 -13.41
C ARG A 59 6.02 4.53 -12.19
N TYR A 60 5.07 3.81 -11.59
CA TYR A 60 4.35 4.23 -10.38
C TYR A 60 4.81 3.48 -9.13
N CYS A 61 5.57 2.39 -9.28
CA CYS A 61 6.17 1.66 -8.16
C CYS A 61 7.39 2.38 -7.56
N ILE A 62 8.10 3.19 -8.35
CA ILE A 62 9.24 3.99 -7.88
C ILE A 62 8.81 5.35 -7.33
N ASP A 63 9.66 5.97 -6.51
CA ASP A 63 9.40 7.31 -5.97
C ASP A 63 9.19 8.32 -7.11
N ASN A 64 8.00 8.92 -7.14
CA ASN A 64 7.60 9.84 -8.19
C ASN A 64 6.78 11.02 -7.63
N GLY A 65 6.75 12.13 -8.36
CA GLY A 65 5.95 13.30 -7.95
C GLY A 65 4.44 13.06 -8.04
N ALA A 66 3.98 12.09 -8.84
CA ALA A 66 2.56 11.83 -9.05
C ALA A 66 1.90 11.21 -7.81
N MET A 67 2.56 10.32 -7.08
CA MET A 67 2.03 9.77 -5.81
C MET A 67 1.83 10.86 -4.74
N ILE A 68 2.74 11.85 -4.70
CA ILE A 68 2.65 13.00 -3.79
C ILE A 68 1.49 13.91 -4.23
N ALA A 69 1.45 14.29 -5.52
CA ALA A 69 0.41 15.14 -6.06
C ALA A 69 -0.99 14.54 -5.91
N TYR A 70 -1.13 13.23 -6.19
CA TYR A 70 -2.42 12.54 -6.09
C TYR A 70 -2.91 12.45 -4.65
N THR A 71 -2.04 12.10 -3.70
CA THR A 71 -2.40 12.05 -2.28
C THR A 71 -2.76 13.44 -1.75
N GLY A 72 -2.00 14.47 -2.15
CA GLY A 72 -2.31 15.87 -1.83
C GLY A 72 -3.65 16.34 -2.41
N LEU A 73 -3.96 15.97 -3.66
CA LEU A 73 -5.24 16.25 -4.29
C LEU A 73 -6.40 15.56 -3.56
N LEU A 74 -6.24 14.30 -3.16
CA LEU A 74 -7.24 13.59 -2.36
C LEU A 74 -7.47 14.27 -1.01
N ALA A 75 -6.41 14.65 -0.30
CA ALA A 75 -6.51 15.34 0.98
C ALA A 75 -7.20 16.72 0.81
N TYR A 76 -6.77 17.51 -0.16
CA TYR A 76 -7.37 18.81 -0.49
C TYR A 76 -8.84 18.69 -0.85
N GLY A 77 -9.20 17.71 -1.68
CA GLY A 77 -10.59 17.43 -2.06
C GLY A 77 -11.50 17.05 -0.89
N HIS A 78 -10.93 16.62 0.24
CA HIS A 78 -11.66 16.31 1.48
C HIS A 78 -11.47 17.39 2.57
N GLY A 79 -10.91 18.55 2.21
CA GLY A 79 -10.83 19.71 3.09
C GLY A 79 -9.53 19.87 3.88
N THR A 80 -8.50 19.04 3.65
CA THR A 80 -7.18 19.27 4.23
C THR A 80 -6.47 20.43 3.53
N VAL A 81 -6.04 21.43 4.29
CA VAL A 81 -5.18 22.53 3.84
C VAL A 81 -4.10 22.74 4.89
N THR A 82 -2.86 22.92 4.45
CA THR A 82 -1.72 23.19 5.35
C THR A 82 -1.29 24.64 5.17
N PRO A 83 -1.35 25.48 6.21
CA PRO A 83 -0.78 26.84 6.18
C PRO A 83 0.71 26.82 5.85
N LEU A 84 1.23 27.93 5.32
CA LEU A 84 2.65 27.99 4.91
C LEU A 84 3.59 27.84 6.12
N GLU A 85 3.20 28.43 7.25
CA GLU A 85 3.90 28.34 8.53
C GLU A 85 3.96 26.90 9.09
N GLU A 86 3.02 26.05 8.72
CA GLU A 86 2.96 24.63 9.10
C GLU A 86 3.59 23.70 8.04
N SER A 87 3.94 24.24 6.87
CA SER A 87 4.56 23.51 5.76
C SER A 87 6.06 23.25 6.00
N THR A 88 6.39 22.76 7.19
CA THR A 88 7.74 22.37 7.60
C THR A 88 8.06 20.93 7.22
N PHE A 89 9.28 20.47 7.50
CA PHE A 89 9.72 19.11 7.24
C PHE A 89 9.70 18.27 8.52
N THR A 90 9.26 17.01 8.39
CA THR A 90 9.36 16.00 9.44
C THR A 90 10.20 14.83 8.94
N GLN A 91 11.44 14.70 9.42
CA GLN A 91 12.36 13.65 8.96
C GLN A 91 11.91 12.23 9.32
N ARG A 92 11.12 12.09 10.40
CA ARG A 92 10.62 10.82 10.93
C ARG A 92 9.09 10.86 11.00
N LEU A 93 8.47 11.06 9.84
CA LEU A 93 7.02 11.03 9.74
C LEU A 93 6.54 9.58 9.90
N TYR A 94 5.75 9.31 10.94
CA TYR A 94 5.18 7.97 11.14
C TYR A 94 3.90 7.80 10.33
N THR A 95 3.63 6.59 9.86
CA THR A 95 2.49 6.29 8.99
C THR A 95 1.13 6.44 9.67
N ASP A 96 1.09 6.36 10.99
CA ASP A 96 -0.11 6.52 11.83
C ASP A 96 -0.36 7.96 12.30
N GLU A 97 0.58 8.88 12.07
CA GLU A 97 0.40 10.32 12.36
C GLU A 97 -0.52 11.02 11.33
N VAL A 98 -0.70 10.43 10.15
CA VAL A 98 -1.52 11.00 9.08
C VAL A 98 -2.90 10.35 9.07
N HIS A 99 -3.93 11.16 9.33
CA HIS A 99 -5.31 10.70 9.20
C HIS A 99 -5.79 10.78 7.74
N ALA A 100 -5.98 9.62 7.11
CA ALA A 100 -6.43 9.50 5.73
C ALA A 100 -7.94 9.78 5.56
N ILE A 101 -8.33 11.06 5.64
CA ILE A 101 -9.73 11.52 5.61
C ILE A 101 -10.50 11.15 4.33
N TRP A 102 -9.79 10.84 3.25
CA TRP A 102 -10.38 10.43 1.96
C TRP A 102 -10.83 8.97 1.91
N LYS A 103 -10.54 8.17 2.95
CA LYS A 103 -11.04 6.80 3.07
C LYS A 103 -12.39 6.78 3.79
N HIS A 104 -13.49 7.01 3.06
CA HIS A 104 -14.81 6.65 3.57
C HIS A 104 -14.99 5.13 3.58
N LYS A 105 -15.36 4.54 4.72
CA LYS A 105 -15.91 3.17 4.72
C LYS A 105 -17.19 3.20 3.88
N LYS A 106 -17.24 2.46 2.78
CA LYS A 106 -18.54 2.00 2.27
C LYS A 106 -19.13 1.14 3.38
N GLU A 107 -20.21 1.58 4.00
CA GLU A 107 -21.07 0.65 4.74
C GLU A 107 -21.46 -0.48 3.78
N PRO A 108 -21.46 -1.75 4.22
CA PRO A 108 -22.03 -2.80 3.40
C PRO A 108 -23.46 -2.38 3.06
N SER A 109 -23.75 -2.29 1.75
CA SER A 109 -25.13 -2.13 1.32
C SER A 109 -25.87 -3.38 1.79
N ASN A 110 -26.65 -3.23 2.86
CA ASN A 110 -27.73 -4.15 3.17
C ASN A 110 -28.79 -3.97 2.07
N ALA A 111 -28.51 -4.54 0.91
CA ALA A 111 -29.55 -4.84 -0.06
C ALA A 111 -30.17 -6.17 0.42
N CYS A 112 -31.31 -6.03 1.09
CA CYS A 112 -32.26 -7.12 1.28
C CYS A 112 -32.86 -7.54 -0.06
#